data_AF-A0A6N2CPQ1-F1
#
_entry.id   AF-A0A6N2CPQ1-F1
#
_cell.length_a   1.000
_cell.length_b   1.000
_cell.length_c   1.000
_cell.angle_alpha   90.00
_cell.angle_beta   90.00
_cell.angle_gamma   90.00
#
_symmetry.space_group_name_H-M   'P 1'
#
loop_
_entity.id
_entity.type
_entity.pdbx_description
1 polymer ?
#
loop_
_entity_poly.entity_id
_entity_poly.type
_entity_poly.pdbx_seq_one_letter_code
_entity_poly.pdbx_strand_id
1 'polypeptide(L)'
;METALREGTEDAEKVRAQLLARMHDLSEFMKTLKQRFSIWYNRNHNNRLGTLWMDRFKSVLVQGEGNPLQTMAAYIDLNPVRAGLVEDPKDYRWCGYAEAVAGNEKAQRGLEVIWADYARSGIRDAGSGIRDTGSGRRGSDRLMQAASLKSALSAHRSLIFGKGASPWTHKGKLIDRKAAEKVLNAQKGELPLPVVLRCRVRYFTDGVVLGSAEFVRSYAAQWQAGRGREPVVAGTAARGAAWGDLAVVNKMRRAVFGAT
;
A
#
# COMPACT_ATOMS: atom_id res chain seq x y z
N MET A 1 -31.05 16.33 5.39
CA MET A 1 -30.14 15.60 6.31
C MET A 1 -29.14 16.54 6.94
N GLU A 2 -28.34 17.30 6.18
CA GLU A 2 -27.45 18.33 6.74
C GLU A 2 -28.21 19.44 7.50
N THR A 3 -29.37 19.86 6.99
CA THR A 3 -30.24 20.84 7.66
C THR A 3 -30.77 20.29 8.99
N ALA A 4 -31.29 19.07 8.99
CA ALA A 4 -31.80 18.39 10.19
C ALA A 4 -30.72 18.21 11.27
N LEU A 5 -29.47 17.92 10.90
CA LEU A 5 -28.36 17.73 11.85
C LEU A 5 -27.91 19.02 12.56
N ARG A 6 -28.32 20.21 12.07
CA ARG A 6 -27.97 21.51 12.67
C ARG A 6 -28.92 21.95 13.77
N GLU A 7 -30.15 21.41 13.80
CA GLU A 7 -31.23 21.96 14.62
C GLU A 7 -31.35 21.30 16.01
N GLY A 8 -30.48 20.34 16.36
CA GLY A 8 -30.43 19.74 17.70
C GLY A 8 -31.74 19.06 18.14
N THR A 9 -32.62 18.74 17.19
CA THR A 9 -33.92 18.11 17.46
C THR A 9 -33.75 16.64 17.85
N GLU A 10 -34.79 16.05 18.46
CA GLU A 10 -34.78 14.62 18.83
C GLU A 10 -34.52 13.71 17.61
N ASP A 11 -35.06 14.08 16.45
CA ASP A 11 -34.81 13.38 15.19
C ASP A 11 -33.37 13.55 14.70
N ALA A 12 -32.77 14.74 14.91
CA ALA A 12 -31.36 14.99 14.59
C ALA A 12 -30.44 14.11 15.45
N GLU A 13 -30.75 13.95 16.74
CA GLU A 13 -30.00 13.10 17.65
C GLU A 13 -30.13 11.61 17.29
N LYS A 14 -31.33 11.15 16.91
CA LYS A 14 -31.53 9.78 16.38
C LYS A 14 -30.68 9.53 15.14
N VAL A 15 -30.65 10.49 14.20
CA VAL A 15 -29.81 10.39 12.99
C VAL A 15 -28.32 10.41 13.34
N ARG A 16 -27.89 11.25 14.28
CA ARG A 16 -26.50 11.31 14.75
C ARG A 16 -26.07 9.97 15.37
N ALA A 17 -26.90 9.38 16.23
CA ALA A 17 -26.63 8.08 16.84
C ALA A 17 -26.45 6.98 15.78
N GLN A 18 -27.31 6.95 14.76
CA GLN A 18 -27.19 6.00 13.64
C GLN A 18 -25.89 6.20 12.82
N LEU A 19 -25.45 7.44 12.63
CA LEU A 19 -24.19 7.73 11.94
C LEU A 19 -22.98 7.32 12.78
N LEU A 20 -22.98 7.65 14.08
CA LEU A 20 -21.90 7.30 15.00
C LEU A 20 -21.72 5.77 15.09
N ALA A 21 -22.82 5.01 15.16
CA ALA A 21 -22.78 3.55 15.19
C ALA A 21 -22.05 2.93 13.97
N ARG A 22 -21.95 3.66 12.85
CA ARG A 22 -21.32 3.19 11.62
C ARG A 22 -19.85 3.62 11.47
N MET A 23 -19.34 4.54 12.30
CA MET A 23 -18.05 5.23 12.08
C MET A 23 -16.80 4.33 12.15
N HIS A 24 -16.92 3.07 12.56
CA HIS A 24 -15.82 2.10 12.60
C HIS A 24 -16.03 0.89 11.70
N ASP A 25 -17.10 0.89 10.89
CA ASP A 25 -17.35 -0.16 9.90
C ASP A 25 -16.91 0.31 8.51
N LEU A 26 -15.80 -0.28 8.03
CA LEU A 26 -15.24 0.02 6.71
C LEU A 26 -16.23 -0.26 5.57
N SER A 27 -17.09 -1.28 5.72
CA SER A 27 -18.10 -1.62 4.71
C SER A 27 -19.16 -0.53 4.59
N GLU A 28 -19.61 0.00 5.73
CA GLU A 28 -20.57 1.11 5.77
C GLU A 28 -19.97 2.42 5.24
N PHE A 29 -18.70 2.68 5.56
CA PHE A 29 -17.95 3.80 4.99
C PHE A 29 -17.86 3.68 3.46
N MET A 30 -17.37 2.55 2.94
CA MET A 30 -17.18 2.34 1.51
C MET A 30 -18.49 2.34 0.74
N LYS A 31 -19.57 1.78 1.31
CA LYS A 31 -20.92 1.83 0.74
C LYS A 31 -21.39 3.27 0.57
N THR A 32 -21.26 4.07 1.64
CA THR A 32 -21.68 5.48 1.63
C THR A 32 -20.88 6.29 0.61
N LEU A 33 -19.55 6.14 0.62
CA LEU A 33 -18.64 6.80 -0.30
C LEU A 33 -19.00 6.50 -1.77
N LYS A 34 -19.08 5.21 -2.12
CA LYS A 34 -19.37 4.76 -3.49
C LYS A 34 -20.74 5.22 -3.97
N GLN A 35 -21.76 5.16 -3.10
CA GLN A 35 -23.12 5.59 -3.45
C GLN A 35 -23.18 7.10 -3.68
N ARG A 36 -22.68 7.90 -2.73
CA ARG A 36 -22.71 9.36 -2.83
C ARG A 36 -21.93 9.86 -4.05
N PHE A 37 -20.75 9.29 -4.28
CA PHE A 37 -19.94 9.64 -5.45
C PHE A 37 -20.61 9.24 -6.77
N SER A 38 -21.23 8.06 -6.87
CA SER A 38 -21.94 7.65 -8.10
C SER A 38 -23.10 8.60 -8.41
N ILE A 39 -23.88 8.98 -7.40
CA ILE A 39 -25.00 9.92 -7.55
C ILE A 39 -24.50 11.27 -8.06
N TRP A 40 -23.47 11.83 -7.44
CA TRP A 40 -22.87 13.08 -7.86
C TRP A 40 -22.29 12.98 -9.28
N TYR A 41 -21.46 11.97 -9.54
CA TYR A 41 -20.79 11.79 -10.83
C TYR A 41 -21.79 11.65 -11.98
N ASN A 42 -22.80 10.79 -11.82
CA ASN A 42 -23.82 10.56 -12.85
C ASN A 42 -24.60 11.84 -13.17
N ARG A 43 -24.98 12.62 -12.15
CA ARG A 43 -25.65 13.92 -12.35
C ARG A 43 -24.76 14.92 -13.10
N ASN A 44 -23.48 14.96 -12.74
CA ASN A 44 -22.52 15.90 -13.30
C ASN A 44 -21.97 15.50 -14.68
N HIS A 45 -22.19 14.25 -15.13
CA HIS A 45 -21.72 13.74 -16.42
C HIS A 45 -22.90 13.27 -17.27
N ASN A 46 -23.62 14.25 -17.83
CA ASN A 46 -24.72 14.06 -18.78
C ASN A 46 -25.86 13.19 -18.24
N ASN A 47 -26.14 13.29 -16.94
CA ASN A 47 -27.20 12.53 -16.27
C ASN A 47 -27.13 11.03 -16.57
N ARG A 48 -25.92 10.46 -16.57
CA ARG A 48 -25.66 9.03 -16.82
C ARG A 48 -26.54 8.14 -15.96
N LEU A 49 -26.98 7.02 -16.54
CA LEU A 49 -27.70 5.97 -15.82
C LEU A 49 -26.78 4.76 -15.58
N GLY A 50 -27.04 4.02 -14.50
CA GLY A 50 -26.33 2.79 -14.17
C GLY A 50 -25.19 2.94 -13.17
N THR A 51 -24.44 1.84 -13.00
CA THR A 51 -23.37 1.72 -12.01
C THR A 51 -22.08 2.40 -12.48
N LEU A 52 -21.40 3.08 -11.56
CA LEU A 52 -20.07 3.66 -11.79
C LEU A 52 -18.94 2.69 -11.40
N TRP A 53 -19.19 1.87 -10.39
CA TRP A 53 -18.22 0.93 -9.83
C TRP A 53 -18.51 -0.48 -10.34
N MET A 54 -17.45 -1.25 -10.67
CA MET A 54 -17.60 -2.65 -11.09
C MET A 54 -17.82 -3.58 -9.89
N ASP A 55 -16.83 -3.67 -9.00
CA ASP A 55 -16.80 -4.66 -7.94
C ASP A 55 -16.98 -4.08 -6.52
N ARG A 56 -17.22 -4.99 -5.56
CA ARG A 56 -17.09 -4.71 -4.13
C ARG A 56 -15.65 -4.30 -3.79
N PHE A 57 -15.50 -3.49 -2.75
CA PHE A 57 -14.16 -3.12 -2.28
C PHE A 57 -13.42 -4.36 -1.76
N LYS A 58 -12.10 -4.37 -1.89
CA LYS A 58 -11.23 -5.37 -1.30
C LYS A 58 -10.61 -4.79 -0.03
N SER A 59 -10.38 -5.65 0.96
CA SER A 59 -9.73 -5.27 2.21
C SER A 59 -8.70 -6.33 2.55
N VAL A 60 -7.44 -5.88 2.68
CA VAL A 60 -6.31 -6.72 3.06
C VAL A 60 -5.74 -6.16 4.34
N LEU A 61 -5.67 -6.96 5.40
CA LEU A 61 -4.97 -6.56 6.61
C LEU A 61 -3.46 -6.63 6.37
N VAL A 62 -2.73 -5.55 6.65
CA VAL A 62 -1.28 -5.46 6.43
C VAL A 62 -0.59 -5.25 7.77
N GLN A 63 0.48 -5.99 8.04
CA GLN A 63 1.35 -5.72 9.18
C GLN A 63 1.94 -4.31 9.04
N GLY A 64 1.76 -3.48 10.07
CA GLY A 64 2.01 -2.04 10.04
C GLY A 64 3.48 -1.61 10.12
N GLU A 65 4.42 -2.50 9.81
CA GLU A 65 5.86 -2.24 9.92
C GLU A 65 6.65 -3.15 8.97
N GLY A 66 7.94 -2.81 8.81
CA GLY A 66 8.90 -3.64 8.09
C GLY A 66 8.54 -3.89 6.61
N ASN A 67 9.03 -5.02 6.10
CA ASN A 67 8.91 -5.41 4.71
C ASN A 67 7.46 -5.52 4.19
N PRO A 68 6.46 -6.03 4.96
CA PRO A 68 5.06 -6.03 4.51
C PRO A 68 4.50 -4.64 4.19
N LEU A 69 4.74 -3.66 5.07
CA LEU A 69 4.28 -2.29 4.86
C LEU A 69 5.02 -1.63 3.69
N GLN A 70 6.35 -1.80 3.62
CA GLN A 70 7.19 -1.28 2.54
C GLN A 70 6.77 -1.80 1.16
N THR A 71 6.52 -3.11 1.07
CA THR A 71 6.10 -3.77 -0.16
C THR A 71 4.70 -3.32 -0.58
N MET A 72 3.76 -3.19 0.37
CA MET A 72 2.41 -2.68 0.07
C MET A 72 2.45 -1.22 -0.43
N ALA A 73 3.25 -0.36 0.22
CA ALA A 73 3.42 1.04 -0.21
C ALA A 73 3.95 1.11 -1.64
N ALA A 74 5.06 0.41 -1.93
CA ALA A 74 5.62 0.35 -3.29
C ALA A 74 4.64 -0.25 -4.30
N TYR A 75 3.86 -1.27 -3.91
CA TYR A 75 2.82 -1.83 -4.75
C TYR A 75 1.76 -0.77 -5.08
N ILE A 76 1.27 0.01 -4.12
CA ILE A 76 0.28 1.07 -4.34
C ILE A 76 0.85 2.17 -5.24
N ASP A 77 2.06 2.66 -4.96
CA ASP A 77 2.69 3.73 -5.72
C ASP A 77 2.97 3.34 -7.18
N LEU A 78 3.13 2.04 -7.46
CA LEU A 78 3.27 1.50 -8.82
C LEU A 78 1.94 1.32 -9.58
N ASN A 79 0.77 1.57 -8.98
CA ASN A 79 -0.53 1.53 -9.68
C ASN A 79 -0.56 2.32 -11.00
N PRO A 80 -0.16 3.61 -11.04
CA PRO A 80 -0.18 4.39 -12.28
C PRO A 80 0.76 3.84 -13.36
N VAL A 81 1.90 3.25 -12.97
CA VAL A 81 2.80 2.54 -13.91
C VAL A 81 2.13 1.29 -14.47
N ARG A 82 1.46 0.50 -13.63
CA ARG A 82 0.71 -0.69 -14.08
C ARG A 82 -0.46 -0.36 -14.98
N ALA A 83 -1.07 0.80 -14.79
CA ALA A 83 -2.13 1.32 -15.64
C ALA A 83 -1.62 1.92 -16.96
N GLY A 84 -0.29 2.02 -17.15
CA GLY A 84 0.31 2.63 -18.34
C GLY A 84 0.15 4.15 -18.40
N LEU A 85 -0.14 4.81 -17.27
CA LEU A 85 -0.33 6.26 -17.21
C LEU A 85 1.00 7.03 -17.18
N VAL A 86 2.02 6.44 -16.55
CA VAL A 86 3.36 7.02 -16.38
C VAL A 86 4.41 5.91 -16.39
N GLU A 87 5.68 6.24 -16.66
CA GLU A 87 6.79 5.30 -16.57
C GLU A 87 7.44 5.28 -15.17
N ASP A 88 7.39 6.41 -14.46
CA ASP A 88 7.88 6.57 -13.09
C ASP A 88 6.72 7.03 -12.18
N PRO A 89 6.49 6.38 -11.03
CA PRO A 89 5.41 6.78 -10.13
C PRO A 89 5.50 8.22 -9.64
N LYS A 90 6.71 8.81 -9.60
CA LYS A 90 6.90 10.22 -9.21
C LYS A 90 6.24 11.21 -10.18
N ASP A 91 5.95 10.78 -11.41
CA ASP A 91 5.35 11.63 -12.45
C ASP A 91 3.82 11.60 -12.41
N TYR A 92 3.23 10.83 -11.48
CA TYR A 92 1.77 10.77 -11.28
C TYR A 92 1.33 11.63 -10.11
N ARG A 93 0.52 12.65 -10.39
CA ARG A 93 0.05 13.64 -9.40
C ARG A 93 -0.62 13.04 -8.16
N TRP A 94 -1.34 11.92 -8.28
CA TRP A 94 -2.07 11.31 -7.17
C TRP A 94 -1.32 10.12 -6.54
N CYS A 95 0.01 10.21 -6.47
CA CYS A 95 0.90 9.21 -5.86
C CYS A 95 1.53 9.77 -4.57
N GLY A 96 1.50 8.99 -3.49
CA GLY A 96 2.07 9.41 -2.20
C GLY A 96 3.58 9.59 -2.27
N TYR A 97 4.26 8.69 -2.98
CA TYR A 97 5.69 8.84 -3.27
C TYR A 97 6.00 10.10 -4.10
N ALA A 98 5.20 10.42 -5.12
CA ALA A 98 5.37 11.64 -5.91
C ALA A 98 5.27 12.91 -5.05
N GLU A 99 4.26 12.98 -4.17
CA GLU A 99 4.09 14.08 -3.22
C GLU A 99 5.29 14.21 -2.27
N ALA A 100 5.83 13.09 -1.77
CA ALA A 100 7.01 13.10 -0.91
C ALA A 100 8.26 13.64 -1.63
N VAL A 101 8.46 13.23 -2.89
CA VAL A 101 9.53 13.74 -3.76
C VAL A 101 9.35 15.23 -4.06
N ALA A 102 8.12 15.69 -4.21
CA ALA A 102 7.78 17.09 -4.49
C ALA A 102 7.92 18.02 -3.25
N GLY A 103 8.23 17.48 -2.07
CA GLY A 103 8.45 18.28 -0.86
C GLY A 103 7.28 18.31 0.12
N ASN A 104 6.21 17.54 -0.10
CA ASN A 104 5.05 17.53 0.79
C ASN A 104 5.42 16.90 2.14
N GLU A 105 5.44 17.71 3.20
CA GLU A 105 5.90 17.25 4.53
C GLU A 105 5.10 16.06 5.08
N LYS A 106 3.78 16.01 4.83
CA LYS A 106 2.94 14.91 5.34
C LYS A 106 3.28 13.60 4.62
N ALA A 107 3.52 13.67 3.32
CA ALA A 107 3.95 12.52 2.52
C ALA A 107 5.37 12.06 2.89
N GLN A 108 6.28 13.01 3.12
CA GLN A 108 7.64 12.73 3.59
C GLN A 108 7.63 12.00 4.93
N ARG A 109 6.88 12.51 5.92
CA ARG A 109 6.71 11.83 7.23
C ARG A 109 6.12 10.42 7.07
N GLY A 110 5.12 10.27 6.21
CA GLY A 110 4.53 8.95 5.92
C GLY A 110 5.57 7.96 5.38
N LEU A 111 6.42 8.41 4.46
CA LEU A 111 7.47 7.58 3.88
C LEU A 111 8.54 7.22 4.92
N GLU A 112 8.92 8.15 5.79
CA GLU A 112 9.86 7.87 6.89
C GLU A 112 9.31 6.83 7.87
N VAL A 113 8.00 6.86 8.17
CA VAL A 113 7.36 5.82 8.99
C VAL A 113 7.41 4.46 8.30
N ILE A 114 7.12 4.39 7.01
CA ILE A 114 7.18 3.14 6.23
C ILE A 114 8.61 2.57 6.23
N TRP A 115 9.62 3.44 6.17
CA TRP A 115 11.03 3.08 6.08
C TRP A 115 11.80 3.30 7.38
N ALA A 116 11.14 3.25 8.54
CA ALA A 116 11.74 3.62 9.82
C ALA A 116 13.06 2.87 10.13
N ASP A 117 13.17 1.60 9.74
CA ASP A 117 14.40 0.80 9.92
C ASP A 117 15.58 1.32 9.08
N TYR A 118 15.30 1.78 7.86
CA TYR A 118 16.30 2.33 6.94
C TYR A 118 16.61 3.81 7.24
N ALA A 119 15.59 4.57 7.66
CA ALA A 119 15.74 5.94 8.14
C ALA A 119 16.71 6.00 9.33
N ARG A 120 16.59 5.05 10.29
CA ARG A 120 17.52 4.91 11.42
C ARG A 120 18.95 4.58 10.99
N SER A 121 19.14 3.76 9.95
CA SER A 121 20.47 3.48 9.38
C SER A 121 21.11 4.73 8.77
N GLY A 122 20.35 5.51 7.99
CA GLY A 122 20.84 6.75 7.41
C GLY A 122 21.29 7.80 8.44
N ILE A 123 20.58 7.88 9.58
CA ILE A 123 20.98 8.74 10.71
C ILE A 123 22.31 8.29 11.30
N ARG A 124 22.53 6.97 11.47
CA ARG A 124 23.80 6.43 11.97
C ARG A 124 24.97 6.76 11.03
N ASP A 125 24.76 6.61 9.73
CA ASP A 125 25.77 6.90 8.71
C ASP A 125 26.11 8.40 8.69
N ALA A 126 25.10 9.28 8.77
CA ALA A 126 25.29 10.73 8.83
C ALA A 126 25.96 11.19 10.13
N GLY A 127 25.60 10.59 11.27
CA GLY A 127 26.18 10.90 12.59
C GLY A 127 27.66 10.55 12.71
N SER A 128 28.14 9.54 11.96
CA SER A 128 29.57 9.17 11.95
C SER A 128 30.47 10.24 11.31
N GLY A 129 29.92 11.12 10.46
CA GLY A 129 30.64 12.18 9.75
C GLY A 129 30.51 13.57 10.38
N ILE A 130 29.61 13.76 11.35
CA ILE A 130 29.42 15.05 12.03
C ILE A 130 30.49 15.17 13.13
N ARG A 131 31.63 15.77 12.80
CA ARG A 131 32.51 16.37 13.80
C ARG A 131 31.78 17.57 14.39
N ASP A 132 31.83 17.69 15.72
CA ASP A 132 31.20 18.77 16.49
C ASP A 132 31.68 20.16 16.01
N THR A 133 31.00 20.71 15.00
CA THR A 133 31.30 22.03 14.45
C THR A 133 30.21 23.00 14.88
N GLY A 134 30.02 23.21 16.18
CA GLY A 134 29.39 24.39 16.78
C GLY A 134 27.98 24.81 16.29
N SER A 135 27.31 24.03 15.44
CA SER A 135 26.00 24.34 14.89
C SER A 135 24.97 24.00 15.97
N GLY A 136 24.26 25.00 16.49
CA GLY A 136 23.31 24.81 17.58
C GLY A 136 22.29 23.70 17.31
N ARG A 137 21.71 23.14 18.39
CA ARG A 137 20.81 21.97 18.43
C ARG A 137 19.73 21.90 17.31
N ARG A 138 19.20 23.06 16.88
CA ARG A 138 18.24 23.14 15.77
C ARG A 138 18.83 22.79 14.38
N GLY A 139 20.11 23.07 14.16
CA GLY A 139 20.81 22.75 12.92
C GLY A 139 21.09 21.25 12.79
N SER A 140 21.53 20.61 13.88
CA SER A 140 21.74 19.16 13.93
C SER A 140 20.44 18.38 13.69
N ASP A 141 19.33 18.81 14.29
CA ASP A 141 18.03 18.12 14.14
C ASP A 141 17.54 18.14 12.69
N ARG A 142 17.70 19.27 11.98
CA ARG A 142 17.34 19.39 10.56
C ARG A 142 18.22 18.51 9.66
N LEU A 143 19.53 18.44 9.93
CA LEU A 143 20.44 17.58 9.18
C LEU A 143 20.08 16.10 9.35
N MET A 144 19.75 15.68 10.56
CA MET A 144 19.33 14.30 10.84
C MET A 144 18.01 13.97 10.15
N GLN A 145 17.03 14.88 10.17
CA GLN A 145 15.76 14.70 9.46
C GLN A 145 15.97 14.59 7.94
N ALA A 146 16.82 15.44 7.36
CA ALA A 146 17.14 15.38 5.94
C ALA A 146 17.85 14.07 5.55
N ALA A 147 18.75 13.56 6.39
CA ALA A 147 19.42 12.28 6.17
C ALA A 147 18.46 11.08 6.27
N SER A 148 17.53 11.11 7.24
CA SER A 148 16.43 10.15 7.39
C SER A 148 15.58 10.08 6.13
N LEU A 149 15.04 11.23 5.69
CA LEU A 149 14.18 11.31 4.51
C LEU A 149 14.91 10.84 3.24
N LYS A 150 16.16 11.28 3.04
CA LYS A 150 16.97 10.86 1.89
C LYS A 150 17.13 9.33 1.85
N SER A 151 17.33 8.71 3.01
CA SER A 151 17.48 7.26 3.12
C SER A 151 16.17 6.54 2.85
N ALA A 152 15.05 7.04 3.36
CA ALA A 152 13.71 6.51 3.08
C ALA A 152 13.36 6.58 1.58
N LEU A 153 13.57 7.74 0.95
CA LEU A 153 13.35 7.93 -0.50
C LEU A 153 14.23 7.01 -1.34
N SER A 154 15.50 6.87 -0.97
CA SER A 154 16.47 6.00 -1.65
C SER A 154 16.07 4.52 -1.52
N ALA A 155 15.68 4.08 -0.33
CA ALA A 155 15.25 2.70 -0.08
C ALA A 155 13.96 2.38 -0.86
N HIS A 156 12.98 3.29 -0.84
CA HIS A 156 11.76 3.15 -1.63
C HIS A 156 12.03 3.07 -3.13
N ARG A 157 12.88 3.95 -3.64
CA ARG A 157 13.25 3.95 -5.06
C ARG A 157 14.02 2.69 -5.45
N SER A 158 14.88 2.19 -4.57
CA SER A 158 15.60 0.92 -4.76
C SER A 158 14.67 -0.29 -4.77
N LEU A 159 13.61 -0.30 -3.95
CA LEU A 159 12.60 -1.36 -3.98
C LEU A 159 11.82 -1.36 -5.31
N ILE A 160 11.47 -0.18 -5.82
CA ILE A 160 10.69 -0.04 -7.06
C ILE A 160 11.52 -0.27 -8.32
N PHE A 161 12.81 0.07 -8.35
CA PHE A 161 13.64 -0.02 -9.57
C PHE A 161 14.79 -1.03 -9.50
N GLY A 162 15.13 -1.56 -8.32
CA GLY A 162 16.33 -2.35 -8.08
C GLY A 162 17.56 -1.49 -7.74
N LYS A 163 18.65 -2.14 -7.34
CA LYS A 163 19.94 -1.46 -7.03
C LYS A 163 20.53 -0.85 -8.31
N GLY A 164 20.93 0.42 -8.28
CA GLY A 164 21.57 1.12 -9.41
C GLY A 164 20.70 2.15 -10.15
N ALA A 165 19.49 2.43 -9.65
CA ALA A 165 18.69 3.65 -9.83
C ALA A 165 18.86 4.45 -11.14
N SER A 166 18.65 3.82 -12.29
CA SER A 166 18.15 4.52 -13.48
C SER A 166 16.68 4.14 -13.68
N PRO A 167 15.81 5.03 -14.19
CA PRO A 167 14.53 4.61 -14.74
C PRO A 167 14.80 3.45 -15.70
N TRP A 168 14.14 2.31 -15.53
CA TRP A 168 14.42 1.14 -16.37
C TRP A 168 14.05 1.48 -17.82
N THR A 169 15.05 1.57 -18.71
CA THR A 169 14.96 2.07 -20.10
C THR A 169 14.56 1.01 -21.14
N HIS A 170 13.93 -0.08 -20.73
CA HIS A 170 13.07 -0.81 -21.65
C HIS A 170 11.88 0.11 -22.02
N LYS A 171 11.70 0.44 -23.29
CA LYS A 171 10.59 1.27 -23.80
C LYS A 171 9.20 0.84 -23.26
N GLY A 172 8.79 1.33 -22.09
CA GLY A 172 7.45 1.21 -21.47
C GLY A 172 6.84 -0.20 -21.31
N LYS A 173 7.47 -1.30 -21.74
CA LYS A 173 6.83 -2.61 -21.73
C LYS A 173 7.08 -3.32 -20.41
N LEU A 174 6.12 -3.16 -19.49
CA LEU A 174 5.78 -4.16 -18.48
C LEU A 174 6.04 -5.56 -19.08
N ILE A 175 6.80 -6.41 -18.39
CA ILE A 175 6.98 -7.80 -18.85
C ILE A 175 5.60 -8.35 -19.17
N ASP A 176 5.44 -8.85 -20.40
CA ASP A 176 4.17 -9.41 -20.84
C ASP A 176 3.74 -10.46 -19.81
N ARG A 177 2.48 -10.39 -19.38
CA ARG A 177 1.94 -11.24 -18.33
C ARG A 177 2.16 -12.72 -18.67
N LYS A 178 2.05 -13.10 -19.95
CA LYS A 178 2.29 -14.48 -20.39
C LYS A 178 3.75 -14.88 -20.17
N ALA A 179 4.71 -13.98 -20.38
CA ALA A 179 6.11 -14.22 -20.09
C ALA A 179 6.36 -14.37 -18.58
N ALA A 180 5.76 -13.50 -17.76
CA ALA A 180 5.82 -13.62 -16.30
C ALA A 180 5.19 -14.95 -15.81
N GLU A 181 4.02 -15.32 -16.32
CA GLU A 181 3.36 -16.59 -16.01
C GLU A 181 4.18 -17.81 -16.47
N LYS A 182 4.87 -17.75 -17.61
CA LYS A 182 5.77 -18.81 -18.07
C LYS A 182 6.93 -19.03 -17.10
N VAL A 183 7.57 -17.95 -16.63
CA VAL A 183 8.66 -18.04 -15.65
C VAL A 183 8.17 -18.66 -14.34
N LEU A 184 7.02 -18.21 -13.84
CA LEU A 184 6.50 -18.67 -12.55
C LEU A 184 5.92 -20.09 -12.60
N ASN A 185 5.14 -20.42 -13.63
CA ASN A 185 4.39 -21.67 -13.69
C ASN A 185 5.14 -22.78 -14.42
N ALA A 186 5.81 -22.47 -15.54
CA ALA A 186 6.48 -23.48 -16.36
C ALA A 186 7.93 -23.71 -15.92
N GLN A 187 8.65 -22.65 -15.53
CA GLN A 187 10.06 -22.74 -15.15
C GLN A 187 10.27 -22.85 -13.63
N LYS A 188 9.20 -22.72 -12.83
CA LYS A 188 9.25 -22.66 -11.36
C LYS A 188 10.29 -21.66 -10.84
N GLY A 189 10.56 -20.61 -11.62
CA GLY A 189 11.54 -19.58 -11.30
C GLY A 189 10.97 -18.48 -10.42
N GLU A 190 11.85 -17.60 -9.97
CA GLU A 190 11.48 -16.35 -9.30
C GLU A 190 11.70 -15.17 -10.25
N LEU A 191 10.81 -14.19 -10.17
CA LEU A 191 10.97 -12.93 -10.87
C LEU A 191 11.62 -11.90 -9.94
N PRO A 192 12.42 -10.97 -10.47
CA PRO A 192 12.94 -9.86 -9.67
C PRO A 192 11.80 -9.07 -9.02
N LEU A 193 11.99 -8.66 -7.76
CA LEU A 193 10.95 -7.94 -7.00
C LEU A 193 10.42 -6.68 -7.73
N PRO A 194 11.27 -5.81 -8.33
CA PRO A 194 10.82 -4.69 -9.15
C PRO A 194 9.90 -5.09 -10.31
N VAL A 195 10.14 -6.26 -10.91
CA VAL A 195 9.34 -6.77 -12.04
C VAL A 195 7.97 -7.21 -11.54
N VAL A 196 7.91 -7.98 -10.46
CA VAL A 196 6.64 -8.52 -9.96
C VAL A 196 5.74 -7.45 -9.37
N LEU A 197 6.33 -6.42 -8.74
CA LEU A 197 5.58 -5.26 -8.27
C LEU A 197 4.91 -4.46 -9.39
N ARG A 198 5.41 -4.59 -10.64
CA ARG A 198 4.76 -4.02 -11.83
C ARG A 198 3.67 -4.92 -12.40
N CYS A 199 3.41 -6.08 -11.84
CA CYS A 199 2.29 -6.93 -12.23
C CYS A 199 1.14 -6.83 -11.22
N ARG A 200 -0.08 -7.22 -11.62
CA ARG A 200 -1.22 -7.34 -10.70
C ARG A 200 -1.10 -8.62 -9.88
N VAL A 201 -0.60 -8.50 -8.66
CA VAL A 201 -0.30 -9.62 -7.76
C VAL A 201 -1.45 -9.83 -6.79
N ARG A 202 -1.93 -11.08 -6.69
CA ARG A 202 -3.12 -11.42 -5.89
C ARG A 202 -2.96 -11.16 -4.41
N TYR A 203 -1.74 -11.27 -3.88
CA TYR A 203 -1.46 -11.08 -2.46
C TYR A 203 -1.91 -9.71 -1.97
N PHE A 204 -1.76 -8.68 -2.80
CA PHE A 204 -2.10 -7.30 -2.46
C PHE A 204 -3.53 -6.89 -2.85
N THR A 205 -4.24 -7.69 -3.65
CA THR A 205 -5.60 -7.36 -4.13
C THR A 205 -6.68 -8.27 -3.59
N ASP A 206 -6.45 -9.59 -3.62
CA ASP A 206 -7.41 -10.62 -3.20
C ASP A 206 -6.98 -11.30 -1.89
N GLY A 207 -5.90 -10.82 -1.27
CA GLY A 207 -5.44 -11.28 0.03
C GLY A 207 -6.43 -10.99 1.15
N VAL A 208 -6.30 -11.72 2.25
CA VAL A 208 -7.04 -11.45 3.50
C VAL A 208 -6.12 -10.76 4.50
N VAL A 209 -4.90 -11.28 4.63
CA VAL A 209 -3.85 -10.76 5.51
C VAL A 209 -2.50 -10.91 4.82
N LEU A 210 -1.62 -9.94 5.07
CA LEU A 210 -0.27 -9.83 4.54
C LEU A 210 0.66 -9.38 5.67
N GLY A 211 1.71 -10.14 5.94
CA GLY A 211 2.62 -9.84 7.04
C GLY A 211 3.71 -10.90 7.17
N SER A 212 4.45 -10.87 8.27
CA SER A 212 5.34 -11.97 8.64
C SER A 212 4.56 -13.28 8.84
N ALA A 213 5.25 -14.41 8.80
CA ALA A 213 4.62 -15.71 9.03
C ALA A 213 3.96 -15.79 10.42
N GLU A 214 4.56 -15.15 11.43
CA GLU A 214 4.01 -15.05 12.78
C GLU A 214 2.74 -14.20 12.81
N PHE A 215 2.76 -13.01 12.20
CA PHE A 215 1.61 -12.11 12.13
C PHE A 215 0.41 -12.79 11.46
N VAL A 216 0.64 -13.46 10.33
CA VAL A 216 -0.41 -14.17 9.59
C VAL A 216 -0.96 -15.35 10.40
N ARG A 217 -0.11 -16.09 11.13
CA ARG A 217 -0.56 -17.18 12.00
C ARG A 217 -1.41 -16.67 13.17
N SER A 218 -0.94 -15.62 13.84
CA SER A 218 -1.65 -15.00 14.97
C SER A 218 -3.03 -14.51 14.55
N TYR A 219 -3.10 -13.77 13.44
CA TYR A 219 -4.38 -13.30 12.90
C TYR A 219 -5.32 -14.45 12.51
N ALA A 220 -4.80 -15.48 11.84
CA ALA A 220 -5.61 -16.62 11.43
C ALA A 220 -6.17 -17.39 12.63
N ALA A 221 -5.38 -17.57 13.69
CA ALA A 221 -5.82 -18.23 14.93
C ALA A 221 -6.95 -17.46 15.62
N GLN A 222 -6.83 -16.13 15.74
CA GLN A 222 -7.88 -15.28 16.31
C GLN A 222 -9.18 -15.33 15.49
N TRP A 223 -9.06 -15.27 14.16
CA TRP A 223 -10.21 -15.34 13.25
C TRP A 223 -10.94 -16.69 13.31
N GLN A 224 -10.20 -17.78 13.49
CA GLN A 224 -10.75 -19.14 13.64
C GLN A 224 -11.47 -19.31 14.97
N ALA A 225 -10.86 -18.85 16.07
CA ALA A 225 -11.45 -18.88 17.40
C ALA A 225 -12.80 -18.16 17.43
N GLY A 226 -12.90 -16.99 16.79
CA GLY A 226 -14.15 -16.23 16.69
C GLY A 226 -15.22 -16.86 15.78
N ARG A 227 -14.92 -17.94 15.04
CA ARG A 227 -15.85 -18.59 14.10
C ARG A 227 -16.09 -20.07 14.36
N GLY A 228 -15.53 -20.64 15.43
CA GLY A 228 -15.68 -22.05 15.78
C GLY A 228 -15.22 -23.02 14.68
N ARG A 229 -14.14 -22.67 13.95
CA ARG A 229 -13.59 -23.49 12.84
C ARG A 229 -12.23 -24.09 13.21
N GLU A 230 -11.95 -25.29 12.70
CA GLU A 230 -10.65 -25.96 12.89
C GLU A 230 -9.47 -25.18 12.29
N PRO A 231 -8.24 -25.34 12.84
CA PRO A 231 -7.08 -24.58 12.42
C PRO A 231 -6.59 -24.97 11.02
N VAL A 232 -6.72 -24.05 10.07
CA VAL A 232 -5.99 -24.13 8.78
C VAL A 232 -4.58 -23.59 8.97
N VAL A 233 -3.57 -24.33 8.49
CA VAL A 233 -2.17 -23.87 8.45
C VAL A 233 -2.08 -22.52 7.74
N ALA A 234 -1.74 -21.48 8.48
CA ALA A 234 -1.54 -20.11 8.00
C ALA A 234 -0.06 -19.70 8.09
N GLY A 235 0.30 -18.58 7.46
CA GLY A 235 1.68 -18.05 7.49
C GLY A 235 2.63 -18.76 6.52
N THR A 236 2.15 -19.09 5.32
CA THR A 236 2.99 -19.63 4.26
C THR A 236 3.72 -18.51 3.54
N ALA A 237 5.02 -18.67 3.26
CA ALA A 237 5.81 -17.71 2.51
C ALA A 237 5.19 -17.40 1.13
N ALA A 238 5.18 -16.11 0.76
CA ALA A 238 4.77 -15.64 -0.55
C ALA A 238 5.70 -16.20 -1.64
N ARG A 239 5.16 -16.51 -2.82
CA ARG A 239 5.92 -17.13 -3.92
C ARG A 239 6.04 -16.22 -5.12
N GLY A 240 6.97 -16.57 -6.01
CA GLY A 240 7.14 -15.96 -7.33
C GLY A 240 8.06 -14.74 -7.38
N ALA A 241 8.62 -14.33 -6.24
CA ALA A 241 9.72 -13.38 -6.15
C ALA A 241 10.44 -13.59 -4.82
N ALA A 242 11.62 -12.97 -4.69
CA ALA A 242 12.31 -12.81 -3.43
C ALA A 242 11.58 -11.81 -2.52
N TRP A 243 10.43 -12.22 -1.97
CA TRP A 243 9.56 -11.38 -1.13
C TRP A 243 10.07 -11.21 0.31
N GLY A 244 11.19 -11.85 0.68
CA GLY A 244 11.71 -11.82 2.05
C GLY A 244 10.81 -12.60 3.02
N ASP A 245 10.48 -11.98 4.14
CA ASP A 245 9.66 -12.55 5.23
C ASP A 245 8.14 -12.50 4.98
N LEU A 246 7.72 -12.05 3.80
CA LEU A 246 6.31 -11.89 3.45
C LEU A 246 5.59 -13.24 3.40
N ALA A 247 4.50 -13.35 4.15
CA ALA A 247 3.65 -14.51 4.23
C ALA A 247 2.18 -14.17 3.93
N VAL A 248 1.46 -15.19 3.49
CA VAL A 248 0.03 -15.13 3.13
C VAL A 248 -0.71 -16.38 3.63
N VAL A 249 -2.04 -16.34 3.56
CA VAL A 249 -2.90 -17.51 3.83
C VAL A 249 -2.75 -18.56 2.72
N ASN A 250 -2.77 -19.84 3.09
CA ASN A 250 -2.40 -20.97 2.22
C ASN A 250 -3.21 -21.05 0.90
N LYS A 251 -4.48 -20.65 0.92
CA LYS A 251 -5.35 -20.62 -0.28
C LYS A 251 -4.85 -19.67 -1.39
N MET A 252 -4.02 -18.68 -1.03
CA MET A 252 -3.45 -17.71 -1.97
C MET A 252 -2.18 -18.23 -2.68
N ARG A 253 -1.62 -19.36 -2.26
CA ARG A 253 -0.36 -19.90 -2.79
C ARG A 253 -0.42 -20.34 -4.27
N ARG A 254 -1.61 -20.70 -4.76
CA ARG A 254 -1.74 -21.43 -6.05
C ARG A 254 -1.57 -20.54 -7.29
N ALA A 255 -1.85 -19.24 -7.21
CA ALA A 255 -1.62 -18.33 -8.32
C ALA A 255 -1.11 -16.98 -7.80
N VAL A 256 0.01 -16.52 -8.36
CA VAL A 256 0.64 -15.23 -7.98
C VAL A 256 -0.11 -14.06 -8.63
N PHE A 257 -0.61 -14.23 -9.86
CA PHE A 257 -1.36 -13.20 -10.59
C PHE A 257 -2.87 -13.44 -10.58
N GLY A 258 -3.65 -12.34 -10.49
CA GLY A 258 -5.13 -12.37 -10.41
C GLY A 258 -5.78 -12.75 -11.72
N ALA A 259 -7.02 -13.25 -11.71
CA ALA A 259 -7.80 -13.37 -12.94
C ALA A 259 -7.91 -11.99 -13.61
N THR A 260 -7.89 -11.98 -14.95
CA THR A 260 -8.04 -10.76 -15.78
C THR A 260 -9.37 -10.08 -15.48
#